data_AF-K8F201-F1
#
_entry.id   AF-K8F201-F1
#
_cell.length_a   1.000
_cell.length_b   1.000
_cell.length_c   1.000
_cell.angle_alpha   90.00
_cell.angle_beta   90.00
_cell.angle_gamma   90.00
#
_symmetry.space_group_name_H-M   'P 1'
#
loop_
_entity.id
_entity.type
_entity.pdbx_description
1 polymer ?
#
loop_
_entity_poly.entity_id
_entity_poly.type
_entity_poly.pdbx_seq_one_letter_code
_entity_poly.pdbx_strand_id
1 'polypeptide(L)'
;MDQALFCAGVALTNKLEFLKWAREVKHCEWDEWTINMAAEYGNLEMLKYCFSNDCPYDEEEMCKRAVHGGHLNCVRFLFDKVKPSRDTEKEAAQQAACGGHVEILKYFVDTRKISDEVKSDCVAAAAKYGQLDCLKYLVEEAKVPLHDWEDIAWARYYEHPECANYLLEKGCPEPTEGQHAQVVALMKEFRRQSSQRTA
;
A
#
# COMPACT_ATOMS: atom_id res chain seq x y z
N MET A 1 5.22 25.81 -20.00
CA MET A 1 4.75 24.48 -19.60
C MET A 1 5.92 23.84 -18.90
N ASP A 2 5.73 23.43 -17.65
CA ASP A 2 6.76 22.74 -16.89
C ASP A 2 7.05 21.39 -17.59
N GLN A 3 8.29 21.19 -18.02
CA GLN A 3 8.70 20.02 -18.81
C GLN A 3 8.65 18.74 -17.97
N ALA A 4 9.02 18.83 -16.69
CA ALA A 4 8.97 17.71 -15.76
C ALA A 4 7.51 17.29 -15.52
N LEU A 5 6.62 18.26 -15.30
CA LEU A 5 5.19 18.00 -15.18
C LEU A 5 4.60 17.38 -16.45
N PHE A 6 5.07 17.79 -17.64
CA PHE A 6 4.66 17.17 -18.90
C PHE A 6 5.10 15.70 -18.96
N CYS A 7 6.37 15.39 -18.67
CA CYS A 7 6.87 14.02 -18.62
C CYS A 7 6.10 13.16 -17.61
N ALA A 8 5.80 13.71 -16.44
CA ALA A 8 5.03 13.01 -15.42
C ALA A 8 3.57 12.78 -15.85
N GLY A 9 2.97 13.76 -16.54
CA GLY A 9 1.67 13.61 -17.18
C GLY A 9 1.65 12.54 -18.29
N VAL A 10 2.74 12.40 -19.05
CA VAL A 10 2.90 11.29 -19.99
C VAL A 10 3.04 9.97 -19.23
N ALA A 11 3.69 9.94 -18.07
CA ALA A 11 3.86 8.74 -17.27
C ALA A 11 2.59 8.21 -16.61
N LEU A 12 1.57 9.06 -16.43
CA LEU A 12 0.20 8.63 -16.13
C LEU A 12 -0.41 7.77 -17.26
N THR A 13 0.15 7.85 -18.47
CA THR A 13 -0.28 7.09 -19.63
C THR A 13 0.65 5.92 -19.87
N ASN A 14 0.14 4.79 -20.37
CA ASN A 14 0.99 3.65 -20.76
C ASN A 14 1.63 3.83 -22.16
N LYS A 15 1.99 5.08 -22.54
CA LYS A 15 2.53 5.41 -23.87
C LYS A 15 4.04 5.63 -23.82
N LEU A 16 4.78 4.54 -23.61
CA LEU A 16 6.26 4.56 -23.51
C LEU A 16 6.93 5.32 -24.67
N GLU A 17 6.51 5.07 -25.92
CA GLU A 17 7.11 5.73 -27.08
C GLU A 17 6.92 7.25 -27.06
N PHE A 18 5.87 7.75 -26.41
CA PHE A 18 5.67 9.19 -26.27
C PHE A 18 6.59 9.79 -25.20
N LEU A 19 6.86 9.05 -24.11
CA LEU A 19 7.86 9.45 -23.13
C LEU A 19 9.27 9.44 -23.73
N LYS A 20 9.63 8.40 -24.50
CA LYS A 20 10.89 8.34 -25.24
C LYS A 20 11.04 9.52 -26.18
N TRP A 21 10.01 9.84 -26.96
CA TRP A 21 10.04 11.00 -27.83
C TRP A 21 10.24 12.31 -27.06
N ALA A 22 9.57 12.49 -25.92
CA ALA A 22 9.75 13.68 -25.08
C ALA A 22 11.20 13.81 -24.58
N ARG A 23 11.80 12.69 -24.16
CA ARG A 23 13.16 12.65 -23.60
C ARG A 23 14.27 12.72 -24.65
N GLU A 24 14.16 11.92 -25.69
CA GLU A 24 15.23 11.70 -26.67
C GLU A 24 15.18 12.70 -27.83
N VAL A 25 13.98 13.15 -28.23
CA VAL A 25 13.80 14.07 -29.37
C VAL A 25 13.56 15.50 -28.92
N LYS A 26 12.81 15.69 -27.83
CA LYS A 26 12.51 17.04 -27.30
C LYS A 26 13.40 17.48 -26.15
N HIS A 27 14.23 16.58 -25.62
CA HIS A 27 15.11 16.85 -24.49
C HIS A 27 14.37 17.45 -23.29
N CYS A 28 13.09 17.08 -23.12
CA CYS A 28 12.28 17.54 -21.99
C CYS A 28 12.88 17.00 -20.70
N GLU A 29 13.07 17.84 -19.69
CA GLU A 29 13.49 17.39 -18.36
C GLU A 29 12.43 16.49 -17.69
N TRP A 30 12.87 15.65 -16.76
CA TRP A 30 12.02 14.81 -15.91
C TRP A 30 12.52 14.84 -14.48
N ASP A 31 11.65 14.46 -13.55
CA ASP A 31 11.93 14.38 -12.13
C ASP A 31 11.39 13.06 -11.56
N GLU A 32 11.52 12.89 -10.24
CA GLU A 32 11.01 11.73 -9.50
C GLU A 32 9.51 11.48 -9.67
N TRP A 33 8.73 12.51 -10.00
CA TRP A 33 7.31 12.34 -10.25
C TRP A 33 7.04 11.49 -11.47
N THR A 34 7.92 11.54 -12.48
CA THR A 34 7.78 10.74 -13.70
C THR A 34 7.87 9.25 -13.42
N ILE A 35 8.87 8.81 -12.64
CA ILE A 35 9.02 7.40 -12.28
C ILE A 35 7.97 6.95 -11.25
N ASN A 36 7.59 7.83 -10.32
CA ASN A 36 6.53 7.56 -9.35
C ASN A 36 5.19 7.30 -10.04
N MET A 37 4.83 8.08 -11.06
CA MET A 37 3.61 7.84 -11.83
C MET A 37 3.68 6.56 -12.67
N ALA A 38 4.84 6.25 -13.27
CA ALA A 38 5.00 4.99 -13.98
C ALA A 38 4.82 3.77 -13.05
N ALA A 39 5.30 3.88 -11.80
CA ALA A 39 5.14 2.88 -10.76
C ALA A 39 3.68 2.76 -10.29
N GLU A 40 3.05 3.89 -9.92
CA GLU A 40 1.68 3.96 -9.39
C GLU A 40 0.62 3.52 -10.39
N TYR A 41 0.84 3.73 -11.69
CA TYR A 41 -0.12 3.34 -12.73
C TYR A 41 0.24 2.03 -13.45
N GLY A 42 1.27 1.33 -12.98
CA GLY A 42 1.56 -0.03 -13.43
C GLY A 42 2.21 -0.11 -14.80
N ASN A 43 2.82 0.99 -15.26
CA ASN A 43 3.46 1.11 -16.56
C ASN A 43 4.86 0.49 -16.52
N LEU A 44 4.94 -0.83 -16.34
CA LEU A 44 6.19 -1.56 -16.07
C LEU A 44 7.33 -1.27 -17.07
N GLU A 45 7.04 -1.27 -18.37
CA GLU A 45 8.07 -1.01 -19.39
C GLU A 45 8.56 0.43 -19.34
N MET A 46 7.70 1.36 -18.95
CA MET A 46 8.06 2.74 -18.72
C MET A 46 8.88 2.91 -17.43
N LEU A 47 8.50 2.22 -16.36
CA LEU A 47 9.26 2.17 -15.12
C LEU A 47 10.69 1.67 -15.35
N LYS A 48 10.84 0.57 -16.13
CA LYS A 48 12.15 0.05 -16.55
C LYS A 48 12.94 1.07 -17.38
N TYR A 49 12.27 1.79 -18.27
CA TYR A 49 12.89 2.84 -19.07
C TYR A 49 13.40 4.00 -18.20
N CYS A 50 12.59 4.50 -17.26
CA CYS A 50 12.99 5.53 -16.32
C CYS A 50 14.23 5.10 -15.52
N PHE A 51 14.25 3.85 -15.01
CA PHE A 51 15.42 3.28 -14.34
C PHE A 51 16.67 3.21 -15.22
N SER A 52 16.52 2.79 -16.48
CA SER A 52 17.65 2.56 -17.38
C SER A 52 18.27 3.85 -17.91
N ASN A 53 17.61 4.98 -17.69
CA ASN A 53 18.02 6.29 -18.17
C ASN A 53 18.23 7.30 -17.02
N ASP A 54 18.50 6.79 -15.81
CA ASP A 54 18.83 7.60 -14.63
C ASP A 54 17.79 8.69 -14.33
N CYS A 55 16.51 8.37 -14.49
CA CYS A 55 15.44 9.23 -13.97
C CYS A 55 15.61 9.38 -12.46
N PRO A 56 15.63 10.61 -11.90
CA PRO A 56 15.73 10.80 -10.46
C PRO A 56 14.63 10.02 -9.74
N TYR A 57 14.93 9.47 -8.56
CA TYR A 57 13.94 8.75 -7.77
C TYR A 57 14.27 8.80 -6.27
N ASP A 58 13.23 8.84 -5.45
CA ASP A 58 13.29 8.44 -4.07
C ASP A 58 12.88 6.97 -3.95
N GLU A 59 13.72 6.15 -3.31
CA GLU A 59 13.54 4.70 -3.27
C GLU A 59 12.25 4.30 -2.53
N GLU A 60 11.99 4.95 -1.40
CA GLU A 60 10.90 4.63 -0.50
C GLU A 60 9.56 5.04 -1.12
N GLU A 61 9.46 6.27 -1.60
CA GLU A 61 8.26 6.81 -2.22
C GLU A 61 7.90 6.02 -3.49
N MET A 62 8.86 5.74 -4.37
CA MET A 62 8.62 4.97 -5.59
C MET A 62 8.11 3.55 -5.28
N CYS A 63 8.65 2.88 -4.26
CA CYS A 63 8.17 1.57 -3.83
C CYS A 63 6.73 1.65 -3.28
N LYS A 64 6.44 2.65 -2.44
CA LYS A 64 5.09 2.90 -1.90
C LYS A 64 4.09 3.16 -3.01
N ARG A 65 4.45 3.94 -4.02
CA ARG A 65 3.61 4.25 -5.20
C ARG A 65 3.19 3.01 -5.96
N ALA A 66 4.13 2.11 -6.25
CA ALA A 66 3.83 0.84 -6.93
C ALA A 66 2.86 -0.05 -6.14
N VAL A 67 3.02 -0.08 -4.82
CA VAL A 67 2.15 -0.85 -3.92
C VAL A 67 0.77 -0.21 -3.82
N HIS A 68 0.71 1.12 -3.67
CA HIS A 68 -0.53 1.88 -3.63
C HIS A 68 -1.41 1.60 -4.86
N GLY A 69 -0.80 1.62 -6.05
CA GLY A 69 -1.46 1.29 -7.32
C GLY A 69 -1.86 -0.17 -7.50
N GLY A 70 -1.38 -1.08 -6.64
CA GLY A 70 -1.73 -2.50 -6.72
C GLY A 70 -0.99 -3.27 -7.81
N HIS A 71 0.13 -2.76 -8.31
CA HIS A 71 0.80 -3.31 -9.48
C HIS A 71 1.94 -4.26 -9.12
N LEU A 72 1.60 -5.54 -8.88
CA LEU A 72 2.56 -6.58 -8.46
C LEU A 72 3.82 -6.67 -9.33
N ASN A 73 3.69 -6.56 -10.65
CA ASN A 73 4.86 -6.65 -11.54
C ASN A 73 5.83 -5.48 -11.34
N CYS A 74 5.31 -4.27 -11.09
CA CYS A 74 6.14 -3.12 -10.72
C CYS A 74 6.78 -3.35 -9.35
N VAL A 75 6.01 -3.79 -8.35
CA VAL A 75 6.53 -4.11 -7.01
C VAL A 75 7.68 -5.12 -7.09
N ARG A 76 7.49 -6.26 -7.79
CA ARG A 76 8.56 -7.26 -7.95
C ARG A 76 9.81 -6.67 -8.59
N PHE A 77 9.63 -5.94 -9.69
CA PHE A 77 10.75 -5.30 -10.38
C PHE A 77 11.51 -4.34 -9.44
N LEU A 78 10.80 -3.47 -8.73
CA LEU A 78 11.41 -2.49 -7.82
C LEU A 78 12.13 -3.18 -6.66
N PHE A 79 11.45 -4.08 -5.94
CA PHE A 79 11.99 -4.72 -4.74
C PHE A 79 13.17 -5.66 -5.04
N ASP A 80 13.28 -6.17 -6.26
CA ASP A 80 14.45 -6.91 -6.73
C ASP A 80 15.61 -5.98 -7.11
N LYS A 81 15.32 -4.78 -7.64
CA LYS A 81 16.31 -3.81 -8.11
C LYS A 81 16.92 -2.99 -6.99
N VAL A 82 16.08 -2.35 -6.17
CA VAL A 82 16.55 -1.40 -5.14
C VAL A 82 16.81 -2.08 -3.80
N LYS A 83 16.18 -3.24 -3.56
CA LYS A 83 16.30 -4.02 -2.30
C LYS A 83 16.02 -3.14 -1.07
N PRO A 84 14.78 -2.65 -0.94
CA PRO A 84 14.46 -1.66 0.08
C PRO A 84 14.61 -2.22 1.50
N SER A 85 14.69 -1.30 2.45
CA SER A 85 14.85 -1.63 3.88
C SER A 85 13.68 -2.49 4.41
N ARG A 86 13.90 -3.15 5.55
CA ARG A 86 12.83 -3.91 6.22
C ARG A 86 11.69 -3.01 6.70
N ASP A 87 11.98 -1.76 7.05
CA ASP A 87 10.96 -0.79 7.44
C ASP A 87 10.08 -0.41 6.24
N THR A 88 10.70 -0.16 5.08
CA THR A 88 9.97 0.07 3.83
C THR A 88 9.13 -1.14 3.43
N GLU A 89 9.63 -2.37 3.61
CA GLU A 89 8.85 -3.59 3.39
C GLU A 89 7.66 -3.73 4.35
N LYS A 90 7.84 -3.37 5.62
CA LYS A 90 6.76 -3.36 6.62
C LYS A 90 5.65 -2.42 6.19
N GLU A 91 5.99 -1.18 5.85
CA GLU A 91 5.01 -0.18 5.41
C GLU A 91 4.33 -0.58 4.09
N ALA A 92 5.08 -1.12 3.14
CA ALA A 92 4.55 -1.63 1.89
C ALA A 92 3.56 -2.79 2.11
N ALA A 93 3.86 -3.75 2.98
CA ALA A 93 2.95 -4.84 3.28
C ALA A 93 1.64 -4.33 3.92
N GLN A 94 1.74 -3.38 4.85
CA GLN A 94 0.57 -2.73 5.44
C GLN A 94 -0.26 -1.98 4.39
N GLN A 95 0.37 -1.22 3.48
CA GLN A 95 -0.34 -0.54 2.39
C GLN A 95 -1.03 -1.51 1.43
N ALA A 96 -0.40 -2.64 1.11
CA ALA A 96 -1.02 -3.69 0.32
C ALA A 96 -2.26 -4.26 1.02
N ALA A 97 -2.19 -4.48 2.33
CA ALA A 97 -3.32 -4.91 3.14
C ALA A 97 -4.44 -3.87 3.21
N CYS A 98 -4.11 -2.57 3.37
CA CYS A 98 -5.08 -1.47 3.34
C CYS A 98 -5.80 -1.34 1.98
N GLY A 99 -5.05 -1.52 0.88
CA GLY A 99 -5.55 -1.35 -0.48
C GLY A 99 -6.26 -2.59 -1.05
N GLY A 100 -6.29 -3.71 -0.33
CA GLY A 100 -6.90 -4.95 -0.80
C GLY A 100 -6.06 -5.70 -1.84
N HIS A 101 -4.77 -5.40 -1.94
CA HIS A 101 -3.87 -5.95 -2.95
C HIS A 101 -3.34 -7.34 -2.54
N VAL A 102 -4.22 -8.34 -2.49
CA VAL A 102 -3.94 -9.70 -1.98
C VAL A 102 -2.69 -10.33 -2.61
N GLU A 103 -2.49 -10.17 -3.92
CA GLU A 103 -1.35 -10.77 -4.62
C GLU A 103 -0.01 -10.10 -4.26
N ILE A 104 -0.03 -8.80 -3.93
CA ILE A 104 1.15 -8.11 -3.39
C ILE A 104 1.40 -8.55 -1.95
N LEU A 105 0.35 -8.68 -1.14
CA LEU A 105 0.46 -9.17 0.23
C LEU A 105 1.06 -10.59 0.27
N LYS A 106 0.59 -11.49 -0.61
CA LYS A 106 1.18 -12.81 -0.84
C LYS A 106 2.66 -12.73 -1.19
N TYR A 107 3.04 -11.84 -2.11
CA TYR A 107 4.46 -11.64 -2.44
C TYR A 107 5.29 -11.25 -1.21
N PHE A 108 4.78 -10.36 -0.34
CA PHE A 108 5.49 -9.99 0.89
C PHE A 108 5.59 -11.14 1.90
N VAL A 109 4.50 -11.87 2.14
CA VAL A 109 4.46 -12.99 3.09
C VAL A 109 5.28 -14.18 2.58
N ASP A 110 5.08 -14.58 1.33
CA ASP A 110 5.63 -15.83 0.79
C ASP A 110 7.02 -15.66 0.20
N THR A 111 7.33 -14.51 -0.41
CA THR A 111 8.62 -14.29 -1.07
C THR A 111 9.56 -13.45 -0.20
N ARG A 112 9.11 -12.30 0.31
CA ARG A 112 9.97 -11.39 1.12
C ARG A 112 10.12 -11.83 2.58
N LYS A 113 9.25 -12.74 3.04
CA LYS A 113 9.26 -13.35 4.38
C LYS A 113 9.22 -12.30 5.49
N ILE A 114 8.22 -11.41 5.43
CA ILE A 114 7.95 -10.43 6.49
C ILE A 114 7.69 -11.11 7.84
N SER A 115 8.01 -10.43 8.94
CA SER A 115 7.87 -10.99 10.30
C SER A 115 6.39 -11.18 10.70
N ASP A 116 6.16 -12.01 11.71
CA ASP A 116 4.80 -12.27 12.21
C ASP A 116 4.15 -11.01 12.80
N GLU A 117 4.93 -10.11 13.40
CA GLU A 117 4.45 -8.79 13.83
C GLU A 117 3.84 -7.99 12.66
N VAL A 118 4.53 -7.93 11.52
CA VAL A 118 4.03 -7.22 10.33
C VAL A 118 2.78 -7.90 9.78
N LYS A 119 2.71 -9.24 9.83
CA LYS A 119 1.49 -9.95 9.42
C LYS A 119 0.30 -9.60 10.31
N SER A 120 0.49 -9.50 11.62
CA SER A 120 -0.55 -9.03 12.55
C SER A 120 -0.98 -7.60 12.24
N ASP A 121 -0.03 -6.69 11.98
CA ASP A 121 -0.35 -5.32 11.54
C ASP A 121 -1.17 -5.33 10.23
N CYS A 122 -0.89 -6.25 9.31
CA CYS A 122 -1.65 -6.42 8.07
C CYS A 122 -3.08 -6.93 8.33
N VAL A 123 -3.31 -7.76 9.36
CA VAL A 123 -4.67 -8.18 9.76
C VAL A 123 -5.45 -6.97 10.25
N ALA A 124 -4.87 -6.18 11.15
CA ALA A 124 -5.50 -4.96 11.67
C ALA A 124 -5.82 -3.96 10.54
N ALA A 125 -4.88 -3.75 9.62
CA ALA A 125 -5.07 -2.93 8.44
C ALA A 125 -6.22 -3.46 7.56
N ALA A 126 -6.22 -4.74 7.22
CA ALA A 126 -7.26 -5.33 6.38
C ALA A 126 -8.65 -5.25 7.04
N ALA A 127 -8.75 -5.47 8.36
CA ALA A 127 -9.99 -5.32 9.10
C ALA A 127 -10.50 -3.87 9.10
N LYS A 128 -9.60 -2.93 9.37
CA LYS A 128 -9.90 -1.49 9.41
C LYS A 128 -10.38 -0.91 8.08
N TYR A 129 -9.87 -1.42 6.95
CA TYR A 129 -10.19 -0.92 5.61
C TYR A 129 -11.13 -1.86 4.81
N GLY A 130 -11.69 -2.88 5.45
CA GLY A 130 -12.72 -3.73 4.85
C GLY A 130 -12.20 -4.73 3.81
N GLN A 131 -10.92 -5.09 3.87
CA GLN A 131 -10.25 -5.94 2.88
C GLN A 131 -10.37 -7.42 3.24
N LEU A 132 -11.57 -7.97 3.04
CA LEU A 132 -11.92 -9.33 3.45
C LEU A 132 -11.02 -10.41 2.82
N ASP A 133 -10.64 -10.26 1.56
CA ASP A 133 -9.80 -11.27 0.87
C ASP A 133 -8.37 -11.27 1.43
N CYS A 134 -7.84 -10.11 1.85
CA CYS A 134 -6.57 -10.04 2.59
C CYS A 134 -6.69 -10.75 3.94
N LEU A 135 -7.78 -10.54 4.69
CA LEU A 135 -8.03 -11.24 5.96
C LEU A 135 -8.07 -12.75 5.77
N LYS A 136 -8.81 -13.24 4.76
CA LYS A 136 -8.90 -14.66 4.46
C LYS A 136 -7.53 -15.27 4.19
N TYR A 137 -6.74 -14.62 3.34
CA TYR A 137 -5.38 -15.06 3.06
C TYR A 137 -4.52 -15.11 4.34
N LEU A 138 -4.50 -14.02 5.12
CA LEU A 138 -3.67 -13.92 6.33
C LEU A 138 -4.04 -14.98 7.38
N VAL A 139 -5.33 -15.21 7.62
CA VAL A 139 -5.82 -16.14 8.65
C VAL A 139 -5.74 -17.59 8.17
N GLU A 140 -6.19 -17.88 6.95
CA GLU A 140 -6.36 -19.25 6.48
C GLU A 140 -5.10 -19.82 5.85
N GLU A 141 -4.33 -19.03 5.12
CA GLU A 141 -3.13 -19.49 4.42
C GLU A 141 -1.87 -19.13 5.21
N ALA A 142 -1.72 -17.88 5.62
CA ALA A 142 -0.55 -17.43 6.38
C ALA A 142 -0.59 -17.78 7.88
N LYS A 143 -1.71 -18.34 8.35
CA LYS A 143 -1.92 -18.84 9.73
C LYS A 143 -1.62 -17.80 10.81
N VAL A 144 -1.91 -16.53 10.53
CA VAL A 144 -1.74 -15.45 11.50
C VAL A 144 -2.72 -15.64 12.66
N PRO A 145 -2.26 -15.66 13.91
CA PRO A 145 -3.13 -15.84 15.05
C PRO A 145 -4.02 -14.61 15.29
N LEU A 146 -5.31 -14.83 15.55
CA LEU A 146 -6.26 -13.79 15.92
C LEU A 146 -6.33 -13.68 17.43
N HIS A 147 -5.71 -12.65 17.99
CA HIS A 147 -5.66 -12.44 19.44
C HIS A 147 -6.18 -11.06 19.87
N ASP A 148 -6.44 -10.18 18.91
CA ASP A 148 -6.75 -8.80 19.20
C ASP A 148 -8.22 -8.47 18.91
N TRP A 149 -8.96 -8.16 19.98
CA TRP A 149 -10.35 -7.68 19.86
C TRP A 149 -10.42 -6.38 19.05
N GLU A 150 -9.31 -5.63 18.97
CA GLU A 150 -9.23 -4.39 18.23
C GLU A 150 -9.56 -4.60 16.75
N ASP A 151 -9.20 -5.73 16.14
CA ASP A 151 -9.49 -6.00 14.73
C ASP A 151 -11.00 -5.93 14.44
N ILE A 152 -11.82 -6.52 15.32
CA ILE A 152 -13.28 -6.48 15.23
C ILE A 152 -13.79 -5.07 15.53
N ALA A 153 -13.24 -4.40 16.55
CA ALA A 153 -13.67 -3.06 16.94
C ALA A 153 -13.40 -2.04 15.82
N TRP A 154 -12.25 -2.12 15.16
CA TRP A 154 -11.89 -1.29 14.01
C TRP A 154 -12.80 -1.57 12.82
N ALA A 155 -13.00 -2.84 12.46
CA ALA A 155 -13.91 -3.21 11.38
C ALA A 155 -15.33 -2.68 11.62
N ARG A 156 -15.86 -2.76 12.86
CA ARG A 156 -17.16 -2.18 13.22
C ARG A 156 -17.17 -0.66 13.14
N TYR A 157 -16.15 0.00 13.68
CA TYR A 157 -16.06 1.47 13.70
C TYR A 157 -16.07 2.08 12.29
N TYR A 158 -15.39 1.41 11.34
CA TYR A 158 -15.32 1.83 9.94
C TYR A 158 -16.39 1.21 9.04
N GLU A 159 -17.42 0.59 9.63
CA GLU A 159 -18.60 0.07 8.92
C GLU A 159 -18.26 -1.05 7.92
N HIS A 160 -17.40 -1.98 8.33
CA HIS A 160 -17.01 -3.20 7.58
C HIS A 160 -17.55 -4.47 8.25
N PRO A 161 -18.88 -4.70 8.23
CA PRO A 161 -19.51 -5.81 8.95
C PRO A 161 -19.07 -7.18 8.44
N GLU A 162 -18.73 -7.33 7.16
CA GLU A 162 -18.24 -8.59 6.59
C GLU A 162 -16.90 -9.01 7.22
N CYS A 163 -15.99 -8.05 7.43
CA CYS A 163 -14.71 -8.30 8.09
C CYS A 163 -14.92 -8.62 9.57
N ALA A 164 -15.76 -7.85 10.27
CA ALA A 164 -16.06 -8.11 11.68
C ALA A 164 -16.69 -9.49 11.90
N ASN A 165 -17.66 -9.87 11.06
CA ASN A 165 -18.33 -11.17 11.14
C ASN A 165 -17.36 -12.32 10.83
N TYR A 166 -16.51 -12.15 9.80
CA TYR A 166 -15.48 -13.13 9.47
C TYR A 166 -14.50 -13.35 10.64
N LEU A 167 -14.01 -12.27 11.25
CA LEU A 167 -13.10 -12.36 12.39
C LEU A 167 -13.73 -13.06 13.60
N LEU A 168 -14.99 -12.76 13.91
CA LEU A 168 -15.76 -13.45 14.95
C LEU A 168 -15.92 -14.94 14.65
N GLU A 169 -16.26 -15.29 13.41
CA GLU A 169 -16.39 -16.69 12.97
C GLU A 169 -15.07 -17.45 13.15
N LYS A 170 -13.93 -16.81 12.92
CA LYS A 170 -12.59 -17.39 13.10
C LYS A 170 -12.10 -17.37 14.55
N GLY A 171 -12.92 -16.93 15.50
CA GLY A 171 -12.63 -16.99 16.94
C GLY A 171 -11.85 -15.79 17.49
N CYS A 172 -11.83 -14.67 16.78
CA CYS A 172 -11.29 -13.42 17.32
C CYS A 172 -12.15 -12.93 18.51
N PRO A 173 -11.56 -12.40 19.60
CA PRO A 173 -12.32 -12.05 20.80
C PRO A 173 -13.30 -10.91 20.55
N GLU A 174 -14.55 -11.07 20.97
CA GLU A 174 -15.55 -10.01 20.84
C GLU A 174 -15.21 -8.82 21.77
N PRO A 175 -15.15 -7.58 21.26
CA PRO A 175 -14.90 -6.41 22.09
C PRO A 175 -16.05 -6.14 23.05
N THR A 176 -15.71 -5.81 24.31
CA THR A 176 -16.68 -5.30 25.29
C THR A 176 -17.23 -3.93 24.87
N GLU A 177 -18.40 -3.53 25.40
CA GLU A 177 -18.96 -2.19 25.16
C GLU A 177 -17.98 -1.07 25.55
N GLY A 178 -17.24 -1.25 26.65
CA GLY A 178 -16.22 -0.30 27.10
C GLY A 178 -15.05 -0.17 26.13
N GLN A 179 -14.54 -1.29 25.62
CA GLN A 179 -13.47 -1.32 24.60
C GLN A 179 -13.93 -0.68 23.27
N HIS A 180 -15.15 -0.96 22.85
CA HIS A 180 -15.73 -0.31 21.68
C HIS A 180 -15.87 1.22 21.88
N ALA A 181 -16.30 1.66 23.07
CA ALA A 181 -16.38 3.08 23.40
C ALA A 181 -14.99 3.75 23.43
N GLN A 182 -13.95 3.04 23.88
CA GLN A 182 -12.56 3.53 23.86
C GLN A 182 -12.08 3.80 22.42
N VAL A 183 -12.31 2.86 21.51
CA VAL A 183 -11.97 3.03 20.08
C VAL A 183 -12.68 4.25 19.49
N VAL A 184 -13.98 4.41 19.77
CA VAL A 184 -14.76 5.57 19.31
C VAL A 184 -14.20 6.88 19.87
N ALA A 185 -13.84 6.92 21.16
CA ALA A 185 -13.29 8.10 21.81
C ALA A 185 -11.91 8.48 21.24
N LEU A 186 -11.03 7.50 21.09
CA LEU A 186 -9.69 7.67 20.50
C LEU A 186 -9.78 8.31 19.12
N MET A 187 -10.67 7.80 18.26
CA MET A 187 -10.83 8.33 16.91
C MET A 187 -11.44 9.74 16.86
N LYS A 188 -12.35 10.07 17.79
CA LYS A 188 -12.86 11.44 17.91
C LYS A 188 -11.74 12.41 18.28
N GLU A 189 -10.84 12.01 19.17
CA GLU A 189 -9.70 12.82 19.55
C GLU A 189 -8.71 13.00 18.40
N PHE A 190 -8.37 11.93 17.67
CA PHE A 190 -7.52 12.03 16.47
C PHE A 190 -8.09 13.02 15.45
N ARG A 191 -9.38 12.93 15.12
CA ARG A 191 -10.03 13.88 14.19
C ARG A 191 -9.93 15.31 14.70
N ARG A 192 -10.17 15.55 15.99
CA ARG A 192 -10.06 16.88 16.61
C ARG A 192 -8.64 17.45 16.45
N GLN A 193 -7.62 16.65 16.70
CA GLN A 193 -6.23 17.07 16.59
C GLN A 193 -5.82 17.33 15.13
N SER A 194 -6.28 16.50 14.18
CA SER A 194 -6.04 16.73 12.75
C SER A 194 -6.67 18.03 12.26
N SER A 195 -7.91 18.33 12.66
CA SER A 195 -8.58 19.59 12.30
C SER A 195 -7.90 20.83 12.89
N GLN A 196 -7.24 20.70 14.06
CA GLN A 196 -6.47 21.77 14.68
C GLN A 196 -5.09 22.01 14.04
N ARG A 197 -4.57 21.03 13.29
CA ARG A 197 -3.29 21.16 12.57
C ARG A 197 -3.45 21.72 11.16
N THR A 198 -4.65 21.71 10.61
CA THR A 198 -4.99 22.20 9.26
C THR A 198 -5.62 23.59 9.26
N ALA A 199 -5.75 24.26 10.42
CA ALA A 199 -6.30 25.60 10.61
C ALA A 199 -5.23 26.55 11.12
#